data_AF-A0A2D5QNL1-F1
#
_entry.id   AF-A0A2D5QNL1-F1
#
_cell.length_a   1.000
_cell.length_b   1.000
_cell.length_c   1.000
_cell.angle_alpha   90.00
_cell.angle_beta   90.00
_cell.angle_gamma   90.00
#
_symmetry.space_group_name_H-M   'P 1'
#
loop_
_entity.id
_entity.type
_entity.pdbx_description
1 polymer ?
#
loop_
_entity_poly.entity_id
_entity_poly.type
_entity_poly.pdbx_seq_one_letter_code
_entity_poly.pdbx_strand_id
1 'polypeptide(L)'
;MSMRLYSKQIHSLTSDIVRTLTEEHDIIEIAEREPPTEEELKKRSAQASYGFDRYGEDNKEFMIAEFHQTISDVLRTYVKIDQELTQLARHDVERRKDDPSMIYSEKRRLAKQRNFGLNDDAPSWIVTQLIEQFYHTKSVGEVYAQDKEIYGVLIPLIRERMSTQQNLQQEVEQRIKRLEKSSETWEDLFFQVNQRLNDKYQLD
;
A
#
# COMPACT_ATOMS: atom_id res chain seq x y z
N MET A 1 14.29 14.47 4.85
CA MET A 1 14.28 13.58 3.67
C MET A 1 12.82 13.28 3.33
N SER A 2 12.42 13.26 2.06
CA SER A 2 11.02 13.03 1.69
C SER A 2 10.78 11.54 1.48
N MET A 3 10.09 10.90 2.42
CA MET A 3 9.70 9.49 2.33
C MET A 3 8.59 9.36 1.27
N ARG A 4 8.82 8.53 0.24
CA ARG A 4 7.87 8.32 -0.86
C ARG A 4 7.64 6.83 -1.07
N LEU A 5 6.39 6.48 -1.40
CA LEU A 5 6.02 5.16 -1.86
C LEU A 5 6.11 5.13 -3.38
N TYR A 6 6.80 4.12 -3.93
CA TYR A 6 6.93 3.90 -5.35
C TYR A 6 6.03 2.76 -5.81
N SER A 7 5.53 2.83 -7.04
CA SER A 7 4.64 1.80 -7.61
C SER A 7 5.23 0.40 -7.58
N LYS A 8 6.55 0.28 -7.77
CA LYS A 8 7.28 -0.99 -7.70
C LYS A 8 7.22 -1.66 -6.32
N GLN A 9 7.02 -0.88 -5.25
CA GLN A 9 6.94 -1.40 -3.88
C GLN A 9 5.54 -1.89 -3.51
N ILE A 10 4.53 -1.61 -4.32
CA ILE A 10 3.15 -1.93 -3.97
C ILE A 10 2.98 -3.43 -3.81
N HIS A 11 3.56 -4.23 -4.71
CA HIS A 11 3.40 -5.68 -4.63
C HIS A 11 4.05 -6.28 -3.37
N SER A 12 5.33 -5.96 -3.11
CA SER A 12 6.05 -6.48 -1.95
C SER A 12 5.47 -5.95 -0.63
N LEU A 13 5.12 -4.67 -0.55
CA LEU A 13 4.48 -4.08 0.63
C LEU A 13 3.08 -4.67 0.87
N THR A 14 2.27 -4.88 -0.17
CA THR A 14 0.99 -5.58 -0.05
C THR A 14 1.22 -6.98 0.51
N SER A 15 2.15 -7.74 -0.07
CA SER A 15 2.46 -9.10 0.37
C SER A 15 2.89 -9.13 1.84
N ASP A 16 3.76 -8.21 2.25
CA ASP A 16 4.20 -8.10 3.63
C ASP A 16 3.07 -7.69 4.59
N ILE A 17 2.20 -6.74 4.20
CA ILE A 17 1.05 -6.33 5.02
C ILE A 17 0.10 -7.52 5.19
N VAL A 18 -0.25 -8.21 4.10
CA VAL A 18 -1.12 -9.39 4.19
C VAL A 18 -0.47 -10.43 5.09
N ARG A 19 0.80 -10.77 4.84
CA ARG A 19 1.55 -11.74 5.63
C ARG A 19 1.54 -11.39 7.11
N THR A 20 1.87 -10.15 7.48
CA THR A 20 1.87 -9.71 8.87
C THR A 20 0.49 -9.78 9.51
N LEU A 21 -0.58 -9.42 8.77
CA LEU A 21 -1.95 -9.51 9.26
C LEU A 21 -2.48 -10.95 9.33
N THR A 22 -1.93 -11.88 8.55
CA THR A 22 -2.38 -13.28 8.49
C THR A 22 -1.52 -14.27 9.26
N GLU A 23 -0.24 -13.98 9.51
CA GLU A 23 0.73 -14.92 10.09
C GLU A 23 1.15 -14.56 11.52
N GLU A 24 1.27 -13.27 11.88
CA GLU A 24 1.89 -12.91 13.15
C GLU A 24 0.91 -12.75 14.32
N HIS A 25 -0.38 -12.40 14.12
CA HIS A 25 -1.25 -12.04 15.26
C HIS A 25 -2.71 -12.49 15.29
N ASP A 26 -3.25 -13.32 14.39
CA ASP A 26 -4.53 -13.95 14.72
C ASP A 26 -4.83 -15.26 14.01
N ILE A 27 -5.38 -16.14 14.83
CA ILE A 27 -5.89 -17.48 14.55
C ILE A 27 -6.99 -17.30 13.51
N ILE A 28 -6.95 -18.05 12.40
CA ILE A 28 -8.19 -18.45 11.74
C ILE A 28 -8.89 -19.38 12.74
N GLU A 29 -9.50 -18.82 13.77
CA GLU A 29 -10.49 -19.55 14.52
C GLU A 29 -11.70 -19.50 13.60
N ILE A 30 -11.85 -20.56 12.81
CA ILE A 30 -13.14 -20.89 12.24
C ILE A 30 -14.02 -20.97 13.47
N ALA A 31 -14.77 -19.90 13.78
CA ALA A 31 -15.81 -20.01 14.78
C ALA A 31 -16.63 -21.24 14.33
N GLU A 32 -16.58 -22.33 15.10
CA GLU A 32 -17.43 -23.48 14.88
C GLU A 32 -18.86 -23.00 15.08
N ARG A 33 -19.42 -22.42 14.03
CA ARG A 33 -20.79 -21.97 14.02
C ARG A 33 -21.60 -23.25 13.91
N GLU A 34 -22.40 -23.54 14.93
CA GLU A 34 -23.31 -24.68 14.91
C GLU A 34 -24.04 -24.74 13.56
N PRO A 35 -24.16 -25.94 12.95
CA PRO A 35 -24.77 -26.08 11.65
C PRO A 35 -26.17 -25.44 11.70
N PRO A 36 -26.52 -24.58 10.72
CA PRO A 36 -27.77 -23.86 10.73
C PRO A 36 -28.94 -24.83 10.81
N THR A 37 -29.92 -24.50 11.64
CA THR A 37 -31.12 -25.33 11.82
C THR A 37 -31.93 -25.43 10.52
N GLU A 38 -32.71 -26.51 10.34
CA GLU A 38 -33.51 -26.72 9.13
C GLU A 38 -34.46 -25.55 8.81
N GLU A 39 -34.93 -24.81 9.82
CA GLU A 39 -35.75 -23.61 9.64
C GLU A 39 -34.96 -22.42 9.10
N GLU A 40 -33.70 -22.25 9.50
CA GLU A 40 -32.81 -21.20 8.98
C GLU A 40 -32.39 -21.51 7.54
N LEU A 41 -32.16 -22.78 7.22
CA LEU A 41 -31.90 -23.23 5.85
C LEU A 41 -33.10 -22.95 4.93
N LYS A 42 -34.33 -23.21 5.40
CA LYS A 42 -35.56 -22.89 4.65
C LYS A 42 -35.81 -21.38 4.49
N LYS A 43 -35.51 -20.58 5.52
CA LYS A 43 -35.57 -19.11 5.43
C LYS A 43 -34.52 -18.56 4.46
N ARG A 44 -33.32 -19.13 4.44
CA ARG A 44 -32.21 -18.75 3.55
C ARG A 44 -32.45 -19.17 2.10
N SER A 45 -33.02 -20.36 1.85
CA SER A 45 -33.42 -20.78 0.50
C SER A 45 -34.54 -19.92 -0.07
N ALA A 46 -35.41 -19.37 0.78
CA ALA A 46 -36.46 -18.42 0.37
C ALA A 46 -35.91 -17.00 0.08
N GLN A 47 -34.74 -16.64 0.63
CA GLN A 47 -34.05 -15.37 0.39
C GLN A 47 -32.96 -15.45 -0.69
N ALA A 48 -32.82 -16.59 -1.36
CA ALA A 48 -31.78 -16.89 -2.35
C ALA A 48 -31.95 -16.16 -3.70
N SER A 49 -32.11 -14.84 -3.66
CA SER A 49 -31.96 -13.94 -4.81
C SER A 49 -30.72 -13.03 -4.68
N TYR A 50 -29.97 -13.08 -3.59
CA TYR A 50 -28.69 -12.38 -3.47
C TYR A 50 -27.60 -13.39 -3.13
N GLY A 51 -26.77 -13.65 -4.13
CA GLY A 51 -25.82 -14.76 -4.15
C GLY A 51 -24.88 -14.79 -2.97
N PHE A 52 -24.89 -15.92 -2.26
CA PHE A 52 -23.79 -16.31 -1.40
C PHE A 52 -23.87 -17.77 -0.96
N ASP A 53 -23.51 -18.69 -1.85
CA ASP A 53 -23.09 -20.02 -1.42
C ASP A 53 -21.68 -19.88 -0.83
N ARG A 54 -21.63 -19.71 0.50
CA ARG A 54 -20.43 -19.31 1.27
C ARG A 54 -19.83 -20.51 2.03
N TYR A 55 -19.75 -21.68 1.40
CA TYR A 55 -19.17 -22.89 2.01
C TYR A 55 -18.31 -23.65 0.99
N GLY A 56 -16.98 -23.44 1.03
CA GLY A 56 -15.99 -24.20 0.27
C GLY A 56 -14.57 -23.66 0.48
N GLU A 57 -13.56 -24.55 0.54
CA GLU A 57 -12.13 -24.20 0.62
C GLU A 57 -11.69 -23.28 -0.54
N ASP A 58 -12.34 -23.41 -1.70
CA ASP A 58 -12.17 -22.55 -2.89
C ASP A 58 -12.47 -21.06 -2.64
N ASN A 59 -13.19 -20.71 -1.56
CA ASN A 59 -13.50 -19.34 -1.20
C ASN A 59 -12.33 -18.64 -0.48
N LYS A 60 -11.44 -19.38 0.19
CA LYS A 60 -10.37 -18.79 1.00
C LYS A 60 -9.33 -18.10 0.13
N GLU A 61 -8.86 -18.77 -0.93
CA GLU A 61 -7.89 -18.21 -1.87
C GLU A 61 -8.47 -16.98 -2.58
N PHE A 62 -9.75 -17.03 -2.95
CA PHE A 62 -10.45 -15.89 -3.54
C PHE A 62 -10.53 -14.69 -2.58
N MET A 63 -10.89 -14.91 -1.31
CA MET A 63 -10.95 -13.86 -0.29
C MET A 63 -9.58 -13.26 0.01
N ILE A 64 -8.53 -14.09 0.08
CA ILE A 64 -7.14 -13.62 0.22
C ILE A 64 -6.75 -12.78 -0.99
N ALA A 65 -7.03 -13.24 -2.22
CA ALA A 65 -6.74 -12.47 -3.42
C ALA A 65 -7.48 -11.13 -3.47
N GLU A 66 -8.77 -11.09 -3.09
CA GLU A 66 -9.56 -9.85 -2.98
C GLU A 66 -8.98 -8.92 -1.90
N PHE A 67 -8.51 -9.47 -0.78
CA PHE A 67 -7.86 -8.70 0.28
C PHE A 67 -6.50 -8.11 -0.18
N HIS A 68 -5.68 -8.90 -0.86
CA HIS A 68 -4.46 -8.42 -1.52
C HIS A 68 -4.75 -7.28 -2.51
N GLN A 69 -5.83 -7.41 -3.28
CA GLN A 69 -6.25 -6.40 -4.24
C GLN A 69 -6.69 -5.12 -3.53
N THR A 70 -7.48 -5.23 -2.46
CA THR A 70 -7.94 -4.10 -1.64
C THR A 70 -6.76 -3.29 -1.09
N ILE A 71 -5.78 -3.96 -0.48
CA ILE A 71 -4.56 -3.30 0.03
C ILE A 71 -3.77 -2.66 -1.10
N SER A 72 -3.60 -3.37 -2.22
CA SER A 72 -2.91 -2.82 -3.39
C SER A 72 -3.59 -1.58 -3.94
N ASP A 73 -4.91 -1.53 -3.94
CA ASP A 73 -5.67 -0.38 -4.43
C ASP A 73 -5.52 0.84 -3.51
N VAL A 74 -5.48 0.65 -2.19
CA VAL A 74 -5.16 1.73 -1.24
C VAL A 74 -3.77 2.28 -1.49
N LEU A 75 -2.76 1.42 -1.63
CA LEU A 75 -1.38 1.83 -1.90
C LEU A 75 -1.24 2.54 -3.27
N ARG A 76 -1.91 2.04 -4.31
CA ARG A 76 -1.95 2.69 -5.64
C ARG A 76 -2.61 4.06 -5.56
N THR A 77 -3.70 4.17 -4.79
CA THR A 77 -4.40 5.42 -4.57
C THR A 77 -3.51 6.44 -3.86
N TYR A 78 -2.75 6.03 -2.84
CA TYR A 78 -1.76 6.88 -2.19
C TYR A 78 -0.74 7.45 -3.19
N VAL A 79 -0.13 6.57 -4.01
CA VAL A 79 0.87 6.98 -5.01
C VAL A 79 0.25 7.94 -6.04
N LYS A 80 -0.97 7.67 -6.49
CA LYS A 80 -1.68 8.52 -7.45
C LYS A 80 -1.94 9.91 -6.87
N ILE A 81 -2.46 10.00 -5.65
CA ILE A 81 -2.71 11.28 -4.97
C ILE A 81 -1.40 12.05 -4.77
N ASP A 82 -0.32 11.38 -4.38
CA ASP A 82 0.99 12.03 -4.20
C ASP A 82 1.53 12.64 -5.52
N GLN A 83 1.34 11.93 -6.64
CA GLN A 83 1.70 12.40 -7.97
C GLN A 83 0.82 13.57 -8.41
N GLU A 84 -0.50 13.48 -8.23
CA GLU A 84 -1.43 14.57 -8.52
C GLU A 84 -1.10 15.83 -7.73
N LEU A 85 -0.83 15.71 -6.43
CA LEU A 85 -0.42 16.83 -5.58
C LEU A 85 0.89 17.46 -6.06
N THR A 86 1.83 16.64 -6.54
CA THR A 86 3.09 17.12 -7.10
C THR A 86 2.87 17.89 -8.40
N GLN A 87 2.00 17.40 -9.29
CA GLN A 87 1.67 18.07 -10.55
C GLN A 87 0.91 19.37 -10.31
N LEU A 88 -0.07 19.37 -9.40
CA LEU A 88 -0.81 20.58 -9.02
C LEU A 88 0.10 21.64 -8.39
N ALA A 89 1.01 21.23 -7.51
CA ALA A 89 1.97 22.14 -6.91
C ALA A 89 2.90 22.78 -7.94
N ARG A 90 3.37 22.00 -8.94
CA ARG A 90 4.15 22.54 -10.07
C ARG A 90 3.35 23.54 -10.88
N HIS A 91 2.14 23.17 -11.28
CA HIS A 91 1.26 24.04 -12.06
C HIS A 91 0.94 25.36 -11.32
N ASP A 92 0.68 25.31 -10.01
CA ASP A 92 0.40 26.51 -9.22
C ASP A 92 1.63 27.43 -9.08
N VAL A 93 2.82 26.86 -8.84
CA VAL A 93 4.07 27.63 -8.78
C VAL A 93 4.41 28.27 -10.14
N GLU A 94 4.30 27.50 -11.22
CA GLU A 94 4.54 27.97 -12.59
C GLU A 94 3.56 29.08 -12.99
N ARG A 95 2.27 28.91 -12.66
CA ARG A 95 1.23 29.91 -12.92
C ARG A 95 1.48 31.22 -12.16
N ARG A 96 1.99 31.14 -10.92
CA ARG A 96 2.35 32.31 -10.11
C ARG A 96 3.70 32.93 -10.50
N LYS A 97 4.48 32.26 -11.37
CA LYS A 97 5.89 32.60 -11.68
C LYS A 97 6.76 32.64 -10.42
N ASP A 98 6.40 31.82 -9.43
CA ASP A 98 7.16 31.68 -8.20
C ASP A 98 8.44 30.85 -8.47
N ASP A 99 9.40 30.93 -7.54
CA ASP A 99 10.62 30.13 -7.61
C ASP A 99 10.29 28.61 -7.53
N PRO A 100 10.87 27.75 -8.40
CA PRO A 100 10.67 26.30 -8.36
C PRO A 100 10.97 25.63 -7.01
N SER A 101 11.81 26.24 -6.17
CA SER A 101 12.06 25.79 -4.79
C SER A 101 10.78 25.76 -3.92
N MET A 102 9.77 26.53 -4.28
CA MET A 102 8.49 26.62 -3.56
C MET A 102 7.55 25.45 -3.82
N ILE A 103 7.82 24.61 -4.83
CA ILE A 103 6.96 23.46 -5.21
C ILE A 103 6.70 22.54 -4.01
N TYR A 104 7.72 22.28 -3.19
CA TYR A 104 7.55 21.41 -2.03
C TYR A 104 6.66 22.03 -0.95
N SER A 105 6.81 23.34 -0.72
CA SER A 105 5.97 24.09 0.23
C SER A 105 4.51 24.10 -0.23
N GLU A 106 4.29 24.34 -1.54
CA GLU A 106 2.96 24.33 -2.14
C GLU A 106 2.31 22.95 -2.08
N LYS A 107 3.07 21.88 -2.39
CA LYS A 107 2.61 20.49 -2.23
C LYS A 107 2.17 20.21 -0.80
N ARG A 108 2.95 20.64 0.20
CA ARG A 108 2.59 20.48 1.62
C ARG A 108 1.32 21.24 1.98
N ARG A 109 1.13 22.44 1.42
CA ARG A 109 -0.09 23.24 1.59
C ARG A 109 -1.31 22.51 1.00
N LEU A 110 -1.20 21.99 -0.23
CA LEU A 110 -2.25 21.22 -0.90
C LEU A 110 -2.59 19.92 -0.16
N ALA A 111 -1.58 19.21 0.34
CA ALA A 111 -1.78 17.99 1.11
C ALA A 111 -2.58 18.25 2.41
N LYS A 112 -2.24 19.31 3.14
CA LYS A 112 -3.00 19.73 4.33
C LYS A 112 -4.46 20.04 4.01
N GLN A 113 -4.74 20.67 2.87
CA GLN A 113 -6.12 20.96 2.44
C GLN A 113 -6.93 19.70 2.15
N ARG A 114 -6.27 18.62 1.72
CA ARG A 114 -6.89 17.33 1.43
C ARG A 114 -6.79 16.31 2.58
N ASN A 115 -6.31 16.73 3.76
CA ASN A 115 -6.00 15.82 4.87
C ASN A 115 -5.13 14.61 4.44
N PHE A 116 -4.19 14.85 3.54
CA PHE A 116 -3.29 13.82 3.00
C PHE A 116 -1.98 13.78 3.78
N GLY A 117 -1.57 12.60 4.23
CA GLY A 117 -0.30 12.39 4.93
C GLY A 117 0.88 12.43 3.98
N LEU A 118 1.89 13.27 4.28
CA LEU A 118 3.14 13.32 3.52
C LEU A 118 4.33 12.99 4.43
N ASN A 119 5.37 12.39 3.84
CA ASN A 119 6.62 12.05 4.52
C ASN A 119 6.37 11.20 5.78
N ASP A 120 6.61 11.74 6.98
CA ASP A 120 6.49 11.05 8.26
C ASP A 120 5.03 10.69 8.60
N ASP A 121 4.07 11.46 8.06
CA ASP A 121 2.63 11.23 8.24
C ASP A 121 2.06 10.22 7.23
N ALA A 122 2.85 9.84 6.21
CA ALA A 122 2.40 8.94 5.15
C ALA A 122 1.99 7.55 5.65
N PRO A 123 2.79 6.85 6.50
CA PRO A 123 2.39 5.55 7.03
C PRO A 123 1.08 5.62 7.82
N SER A 124 0.89 6.67 8.62
CA SER A 124 -0.32 6.84 9.42
C SER A 124 -1.55 7.05 8.54
N TRP A 125 -1.46 7.88 7.51
CA TRP A 125 -2.55 8.06 6.54
C TRP A 125 -2.90 6.76 5.83
N ILE A 126 -1.89 6.00 5.37
CA ILE A 126 -2.09 4.72 4.69
C ILE A 126 -2.82 3.74 5.62
N VAL A 127 -2.40 3.62 6.88
CA VAL A 127 -3.04 2.72 7.85
C VAL A 127 -4.49 3.13 8.13
N THR A 128 -4.78 4.42 8.28
CA THR A 128 -6.16 4.89 8.42
C THR A 128 -7.03 4.45 7.25
N GLN A 129 -6.53 4.61 6.02
CA GLN A 129 -7.27 4.20 4.83
C GLN A 129 -7.44 2.68 4.74
N LEU A 130 -6.44 1.89 5.15
CA LEU A 130 -6.54 0.44 5.21
C LEU A 130 -7.61 -0.02 6.20
N ILE A 131 -7.62 0.55 7.42
CA ILE A 131 -8.64 0.25 8.44
C ILE A 131 -10.04 0.58 7.92
N GLU A 132 -10.22 1.75 7.30
CA GLU A 132 -11.49 2.12 6.67
C GLU A 132 -11.93 1.09 5.62
N GLN A 133 -11.00 0.63 4.76
CA GLN A 133 -11.33 -0.40 3.77
C GLN A 133 -11.66 -1.76 4.40
N PHE A 134 -11.05 -2.12 5.54
CA PHE A 134 -11.35 -3.38 6.22
C PHE A 134 -12.79 -3.45 6.71
N TYR A 135 -13.39 -2.32 7.11
CA TYR A 135 -14.81 -2.26 7.50
C TYR A 135 -15.80 -2.29 6.32
N HIS A 136 -15.33 -2.03 5.11
CA HIS A 136 -16.19 -1.93 3.92
C HIS A 136 -16.03 -3.10 2.95
N THR A 137 -14.90 -3.81 2.98
CA THR A 137 -14.62 -4.91 2.06
C THR A 137 -15.38 -6.18 2.45
N LYS A 138 -15.72 -6.99 1.44
CA LYS A 138 -16.44 -8.26 1.63
C LYS A 138 -15.51 -9.41 2.01
N SER A 139 -14.21 -9.23 1.79
CA SER A 139 -13.16 -10.21 2.12
C SER A 139 -12.85 -10.28 3.61
N VAL A 140 -13.21 -9.25 4.38
CA VAL A 140 -13.04 -9.21 5.83
C VAL A 140 -14.40 -9.48 6.48
N GLY A 141 -14.48 -10.52 7.30
CA GLY A 141 -15.70 -10.88 8.02
C GLY A 141 -15.93 -10.00 9.24
N GLU A 142 -14.94 -9.98 10.14
CA GLU A 142 -14.96 -9.23 11.39
C GLU A 142 -13.53 -8.86 11.79
N VAL A 143 -13.34 -7.69 12.38
CA VAL A 143 -12.05 -7.20 12.87
C VAL A 143 -12.12 -7.18 14.39
N TYR A 144 -11.36 -8.08 15.04
CA TYR A 144 -11.34 -8.21 16.50
C TYR A 144 -10.29 -7.32 17.19
N ALA A 145 -9.28 -6.89 16.45
CA ALA A 145 -8.24 -5.99 16.94
C ALA A 145 -8.75 -4.55 17.05
N GLN A 146 -8.24 -3.81 18.04
CA GLN A 146 -8.45 -2.37 18.14
C GLN A 146 -7.58 -1.63 17.11
N ASP A 147 -8.05 -0.49 16.61
CA ASP A 147 -7.28 0.38 15.71
C ASP A 147 -5.85 0.58 16.19
N LYS A 148 -5.66 0.86 17.49
CA LYS A 148 -4.34 1.11 18.09
C LYS A 148 -3.37 -0.07 17.89
N GLU A 149 -3.86 -1.29 17.94
CA GLU A 149 -3.07 -2.50 17.73
C GLU A 149 -2.67 -2.62 16.26
N ILE A 150 -3.62 -2.38 15.34
CA ILE A 150 -3.37 -2.35 13.89
C ILE A 150 -2.34 -1.26 13.55
N TYR A 151 -2.45 -0.06 14.13
CA TYR A 151 -1.47 1.01 13.98
C TYR A 151 -0.09 0.60 14.48
N GLY A 152 -0.02 -0.08 15.62
CA GLY A 152 1.23 -0.54 16.23
C GLY A 152 2.01 -1.49 15.34
N VAL A 153 1.32 -2.33 14.58
CA VAL A 153 1.92 -3.34 13.68
C VAL A 153 2.23 -2.75 12.30
N LEU A 154 1.26 -2.05 11.68
CA LEU A 154 1.40 -1.64 10.28
C LEU A 154 2.27 -0.41 10.06
N ILE A 155 2.27 0.57 10.99
CA ILE A 155 3.11 1.77 10.85
C ILE A 155 4.60 1.43 10.74
N PRO A 156 5.22 0.65 11.66
CA PRO A 156 6.65 0.35 11.56
C PRO A 156 6.98 -0.41 10.28
N LEU A 157 6.14 -1.36 9.86
CA LEU A 157 6.30 -2.14 8.62
C LEU A 157 6.33 -1.22 7.39
N ILE A 158 5.29 -0.39 7.21
CA ILE A 158 5.19 0.53 6.07
C ILE A 158 6.37 1.51 6.07
N ARG A 159 6.72 2.05 7.25
CA ARG A 159 7.85 2.98 7.39
C ARG A 159 9.19 2.34 7.00
N GLU A 160 9.44 1.12 7.45
CA GLU A 160 10.65 0.37 7.11
C GLU A 160 10.73 0.17 5.59
N ARG A 161 9.68 -0.34 4.96
CA ARG A 161 9.65 -0.60 3.51
C ARG A 161 9.82 0.66 2.67
N MET A 162 9.17 1.76 3.06
CA MET A 162 9.36 3.06 2.40
C MET A 162 10.81 3.58 2.56
N SER A 163 11.44 3.35 3.71
CA SER A 163 12.81 3.80 4.00
C SER A 163 13.88 2.97 3.27
N THR A 164 13.76 1.64 3.27
CA THR A 164 14.71 0.71 2.64
C THR A 164 14.88 1.01 1.15
N GLN A 165 13.79 1.25 0.43
CA GLN A 165 13.86 1.56 -1.00
C GLN A 165 14.43 2.95 -1.29
N GLN A 166 14.21 3.92 -0.40
CA GLN A 166 14.80 5.25 -0.55
C GLN A 166 16.33 5.16 -0.51
N ASN A 167 16.87 4.36 0.41
CA ASN A 167 18.32 4.13 0.49
C ASN A 167 18.84 3.45 -0.78
N LEU A 168 18.10 2.48 -1.32
CA LEU A 168 18.45 1.81 -2.57
C LEU A 168 18.51 2.79 -3.75
N GLN A 169 17.50 3.64 -3.93
CA GLN A 169 17.49 4.63 -5.01
C GLN A 169 18.61 5.65 -4.88
N GLN A 170 18.93 6.09 -3.67
CA GLN A 170 20.06 6.99 -3.44
C GLN A 170 21.39 6.31 -3.78
N GLU A 171 21.55 5.03 -3.46
CA GLU A 171 22.73 4.25 -3.83
C GLU A 171 22.84 4.11 -5.36
N VAL A 172 21.73 3.82 -6.05
CA VAL A 172 21.62 3.80 -7.52
C VAL A 172 22.05 5.14 -8.12
N GLU A 173 21.45 6.25 -7.68
CA GLU A 173 21.76 7.59 -8.20
C GLU A 173 23.22 7.99 -7.98
N GLN A 174 23.79 7.68 -6.80
CA GLN A 174 25.19 7.93 -6.51
C GLN A 174 26.12 7.06 -7.36
N ARG A 175 25.71 5.82 -7.67
CA ARG A 175 26.49 4.95 -8.56
C ARG A 175 26.40 5.41 -10.00
N ILE A 176 25.22 5.82 -10.47
CA ILE A 176 25.01 6.40 -11.80
C ILE A 176 25.84 7.67 -11.96
N LYS A 177 25.77 8.64 -11.04
CA LYS A 177 26.60 9.86 -11.09
C LYS A 177 28.10 9.58 -11.15
N ARG A 178 28.55 8.45 -10.58
CA ARG A 178 29.95 8.00 -10.68
C ARG A 178 30.25 7.37 -12.04
N LEU A 179 29.30 6.66 -12.64
CA LEU A 179 29.43 6.00 -13.94
C LEU A 179 29.25 6.96 -15.13
N GLU A 180 28.39 7.98 -15.02
CA GLU A 180 28.19 9.08 -15.98
C GLU A 180 29.48 9.87 -16.23
N LYS A 181 30.39 9.91 -15.23
CA LYS A 181 31.75 10.43 -15.40
C LYS A 181 32.66 9.55 -16.28
N SER A 182 32.21 8.36 -16.70
CA SER A 182 33.05 7.34 -17.34
C SER A 182 32.53 6.73 -18.65
N SER A 183 31.27 6.93 -19.08
CA SER A 183 30.78 6.42 -20.39
C SER A 183 29.41 6.97 -20.84
N GLU A 184 29.07 6.80 -22.12
CA GLU A 184 28.23 7.65 -22.97
C GLU A 184 26.78 7.17 -23.24
N THR A 185 26.27 6.12 -22.59
CA THR A 185 24.86 5.70 -22.74
C THR A 185 24.15 5.47 -21.39
N TRP A 186 23.26 6.40 -21.07
CA TRP A 186 22.61 6.58 -19.77
C TRP A 186 21.56 5.51 -19.43
N GLU A 187 20.79 5.08 -20.43
CA GLU A 187 19.63 4.19 -20.24
C GLU A 187 20.04 2.73 -19.98
N ASP A 188 21.05 2.23 -20.68
CA ASP A 188 21.54 0.84 -20.54
C ASP A 188 22.20 0.61 -19.17
N LEU A 189 22.92 1.61 -18.67
CA LEU A 189 23.59 1.56 -17.37
C LEU A 189 22.58 1.63 -16.22
N PHE A 190 21.53 2.45 -16.36
CA PHE A 190 20.43 2.48 -15.39
C PHE A 190 19.79 1.10 -15.23
N PHE A 191 19.49 0.43 -16.35
CA PHE A 191 18.88 -0.89 -16.34
C PHE A 191 19.79 -1.95 -15.68
N GLN A 192 21.07 -1.99 -16.04
CA GLN A 192 22.04 -2.96 -15.46
C GLN A 192 22.29 -2.76 -13.97
N VAL A 193 22.42 -1.51 -13.51
CA VAL A 193 22.65 -1.22 -12.08
C VAL A 193 21.41 -1.58 -11.26
N ASN A 194 20.23 -1.28 -11.79
CA ASN A 194 18.97 -1.61 -11.12
C ASN A 194 18.76 -3.13 -10.99
N GLN A 195 19.08 -3.92 -12.03
CA GLN A 195 19.02 -5.39 -11.92
C GLN A 195 20.00 -5.95 -10.89
N ARG A 196 21.27 -5.53 -10.91
CA ARG A 196 22.29 -6.02 -9.96
C ARG A 196 21.95 -5.73 -8.51
N LEU A 197 21.25 -4.62 -8.27
CA LEU A 197 20.83 -4.24 -6.93
C LEU A 197 19.59 -5.00 -6.48
N ASN A 198 18.63 -5.25 -7.37
CA ASN A 198 17.52 -6.17 -7.07
C ASN A 198 18.05 -7.57 -6.69
N ASP A 199 19.00 -8.12 -7.47
CA ASP A 199 19.59 -9.43 -7.20
C ASP A 199 20.34 -9.49 -5.85
N LYS A 200 21.01 -8.39 -5.48
CA LYS A 200 21.79 -8.31 -4.23
C LYS A 200 20.90 -8.26 -2.99
N TYR A 201 19.72 -7.68 -3.09
CA TYR A 201 18.80 -7.52 -1.96
C TYR A 201 17.64 -8.53 -1.96
N GLN A 202 17.63 -9.50 -2.90
CA GLN A 202 16.59 -10.54 -3.02
C GLN A 202 15.16 -9.99 -2.97
N LEU A 203 14.93 -8.86 -3.63
CA LEU A 203 13.59 -8.32 -3.82
C LEU A 203 13.11 -8.81 -5.19
N ASP A 204 12.19 -9.79 -5.18
CA ASP A 204 11.44 -10.23 -6.35
C ASP A 204 10.61 -9.07 -6.96
#